data_AF-A0A847H5W8-F1
#
_entry.id   AF-A0A847H5W8-F1
#
_cell.length_a   1.000
_cell.length_b   1.000
_cell.length_c   1.000
_cell.angle_alpha   90.00
_cell.angle_beta   90.00
_cell.angle_gamma   90.00
#
_symmetry.space_group_name_H-M   'P 1'
#
loop_
_entity.id
_entity.type
_entity.pdbx_description
1 polymer ?
#
loop_
_entity_poly.entity_id
_entity_poly.type
_entity_poly.pdbx_seq_one_letter_code
_entity_poly.pdbx_strand_id
1 'polypeptide(L)'
;MGLFSGTIQLAALQQRELDLEYKIQSLQSESARITEKAINLVKIGEELDPESPEYKKIQQRREKLHLLEKKISQDILRYQTLLKLVETQKETAQKMVDSGIKRLSFNAY
;
A
#
# COMPACT_ATOMS: atom_id res chain seq x y z
N MET A 1 10.25 30.56 -14.01
CA MET A 1 9.83 30.12 -12.66
C MET A 1 8.74 29.05 -12.67
N GLY A 2 7.67 29.16 -13.48
CA GLY A 2 6.56 28.17 -13.45
C GLY A 2 6.87 26.74 -13.91
N LEU A 3 7.81 26.54 -14.85
CA LEU A 3 8.23 25.19 -15.27
C LEU A 3 9.18 24.53 -14.26
N PHE A 4 10.11 25.31 -13.68
CA PHE A 4 11.03 24.83 -12.64
C PHE A 4 10.28 24.45 -11.36
N SER A 5 9.24 25.19 -10.96
CA SER A 5 8.38 24.76 -9.85
C SER A 5 7.57 23.51 -10.18
N GLY A 6 7.12 23.35 -11.44
CA GLY A 6 6.38 22.18 -11.89
C GLY A 6 7.21 20.90 -11.93
N THR A 7 8.47 20.96 -12.33
CA THR A 7 9.38 19.80 -12.31
C THR A 7 9.74 19.36 -10.89
N ILE A 8 9.96 20.31 -9.97
CA ILE A 8 10.18 20.00 -8.54
C ILE A 8 8.93 19.33 -7.95
N GLN A 9 7.74 19.83 -8.26
CA GLN A 9 6.49 19.23 -7.80
C GLN A 9 6.28 17.81 -8.35
N LEU A 10 6.60 17.58 -9.62
CA LEU A 10 6.56 16.24 -10.22
C LEU A 10 7.52 15.27 -9.53
N ALA A 11 8.75 15.70 -9.25
CA ALA A 11 9.72 14.88 -8.53
C ALA A 11 9.24 14.51 -7.11
N ALA A 12 8.62 15.46 -6.40
CA ALA A 12 8.03 15.20 -5.07
C ALA A 12 6.85 14.21 -5.13
N LEU A 13 6.00 14.31 -6.16
CA LEU A 13 4.90 13.37 -6.37
C LEU A 13 5.40 11.96 -6.73
N GLN A 14 6.44 11.85 -7.57
CA GLN A 14 7.09 10.58 -7.90
C GLN A 14 7.71 9.91 -6.67
N GLN A 15 8.38 10.66 -5.80
CA GLN A 15 8.92 10.11 -4.56
C GLN A 15 7.80 9.57 -3.67
N ARG A 16 6.70 10.32 -3.54
CA ARG A 16 5.54 9.93 -2.74
C ARG A 16 4.85 8.67 -3.28
N GLU A 17 4.78 8.52 -4.61
CA GLU A 17 4.28 7.31 -5.28
C GLU A 17 5.13 6.09 -4.90
N LEU A 18 6.46 6.18 -5.03
CA LEU A 18 7.40 5.11 -4.66
C LEU A 18 7.29 4.73 -3.18
N ASP A 19 7.18 5.71 -2.29
CA ASP A 19 7.02 5.46 -0.86
C ASP A 19 5.71 4.71 -0.55
N LEU A 20 4.63 5.06 -1.24
CA LEU A 20 3.32 4.41 -1.09
C LEU A 20 3.35 2.98 -1.64
N GLU A 21 3.94 2.76 -2.81
CA GLU A 21 4.11 1.42 -3.40
C GLU A 21 4.93 0.52 -2.49
N TYR A 22 6.06 1.02 -1.98
CA TYR A 22 6.88 0.27 -1.03
C TYR A 22 6.09 -0.09 0.22
N LYS A 23 5.30 0.85 0.76
CA LYS A 23 4.47 0.59 1.94
C LYS A 23 3.41 -0.48 1.68
N ILE A 24 2.77 -0.45 0.52
CA ILE A 24 1.79 -1.47 0.10
C ILE A 24 2.45 -2.85 0.01
N GLN A 25 3.60 -2.96 -0.66
CA GLN A 25 4.32 -4.22 -0.80
C GLN A 25 4.79 -4.79 0.55
N SER A 26 5.24 -3.91 1.44
CA SER A 26 5.62 -4.28 2.82
C SER A 26 4.43 -4.86 3.60
N LEU A 27 3.27 -4.20 3.53
CA LEU A 27 2.05 -4.67 4.17
C LEU A 27 1.52 -5.98 3.58
N GLN A 28 1.60 -6.15 2.25
CA GLN A 28 1.25 -7.41 1.60
C GLN A 28 2.15 -8.56 2.06
N SER A 29 3.46 -8.31 2.16
CA SER A 29 4.42 -9.28 2.69
C SER A 29 4.14 -9.64 4.15
N GLU A 30 3.78 -8.65 4.97
CA GLU A 30 3.38 -8.87 6.36
C GLU A 30 2.10 -9.70 6.46
N SER A 31 1.07 -9.36 5.65
CA SER A 31 -0.17 -10.12 5.57
C SER A 31 0.09 -11.58 5.25
N ALA A 32 0.90 -11.88 4.23
CA ALA A 32 1.24 -13.25 3.86
C ALA A 32 1.89 -14.03 5.01
N ARG A 33 2.81 -13.40 5.77
CA ARG A 33 3.42 -14.01 6.96
C ARG A 33 2.41 -14.28 8.07
N ILE A 34 1.40 -13.44 8.23
CA ILE A 34 0.33 -13.63 9.22
C ILE A 34 -0.58 -14.78 8.80
N THR A 35 -0.96 -14.84 7.52
CA THR A 35 -1.74 -15.94 6.96
C THR A 35 -1.00 -17.27 7.14
N GLU A 36 0.29 -17.32 6.87
CA GLU A 36 1.13 -18.51 7.09
C GLU A 36 1.13 -18.93 8.57
N LYS A 37 1.31 -17.97 9.50
CA LYS A 37 1.22 -18.24 10.94
C LYS A 37 -0.15 -18.78 11.34
N ALA A 38 -1.23 -18.25 10.78
CA ALA A 38 -2.59 -18.72 11.06
C ALA A 38 -2.79 -20.16 10.56
N ILE A 39 -2.30 -20.48 9.36
CA ILE A 39 -2.33 -21.85 8.80
C ILE A 39 -1.55 -22.81 9.69
N ASN A 40 -0.35 -22.43 10.14
CA ASN A 40 0.46 -23.29 11.01
C ASN A 40 -0.22 -23.54 12.36
N LEU A 41 -0.92 -22.55 12.92
CA LEU A 41 -1.71 -22.73 14.13
C LEU A 41 -2.89 -23.69 13.94
N VAL A 42 -3.54 -23.68 12.77
CA VAL A 42 -4.60 -24.64 12.46
C VAL A 42 -4.05 -26.06 12.42
N LYS A 43 -2.93 -26.28 11.74
CA LYS A 43 -2.27 -27.59 11.69
C LYS A 43 -1.90 -28.13 13.08
N ILE A 44 -1.31 -27.28 13.93
CA ILE A 44 -1.00 -27.66 15.32
C ILE A 44 -2.29 -27.97 16.09
N GLY A 45 -3.37 -27.22 15.84
CA GLY A 45 -4.67 -27.44 16.47
C GLY A 45 -5.35 -28.75 16.08
N GLU A 46 -5.12 -29.27 14.87
CA GLU A 46 -5.71 -30.54 14.39
C GLU A 46 -5.20 -31.76 15.17
N GLU A 47 -4.01 -31.67 15.77
CA GLU A 47 -3.40 -32.74 16.57
C GLU A 47 -3.85 -32.71 18.05
N LEU A 48 -4.60 -31.68 18.46
CA LEU A 48 -5.02 -31.48 19.85
C LEU A 48 -6.46 -31.91 20.09
N ASP A 49 -6.74 -32.33 21.32
CA ASP A 49 -8.12 -32.55 21.77
C ASP A 49 -8.90 -31.22 21.69
N PRO A 50 -10.05 -31.15 21.01
CA PRO A 50 -10.89 -29.95 20.92
C PRO A 50 -11.29 -29.35 22.27
N GLU A 51 -11.38 -30.15 23.33
CA GLU A 51 -11.72 -29.67 24.67
C GLU A 51 -10.51 -29.19 25.48
N SER A 52 -9.29 -29.44 24.99
CA SER A 52 -8.06 -29.04 25.67
C SER A 52 -7.96 -27.51 25.83
N PRO A 53 -7.45 -27.03 26.98
CA PRO A 53 -7.12 -25.62 27.17
C PRO A 53 -6.18 -25.07 26.09
N GLU A 54 -5.27 -25.90 25.58
CA GLU A 54 -4.31 -25.59 24.53
C GLU A 54 -5.00 -25.29 23.20
N TYR A 55 -5.96 -26.13 22.79
CA TYR A 55 -6.77 -25.90 21.59
C TYR A 55 -7.54 -24.58 21.70
N LYS A 56 -8.17 -24.30 22.85
CA LYS A 56 -8.89 -23.03 23.08
C LYS A 56 -7.98 -21.81 22.97
N LYS A 57 -6.74 -21.88 23.50
CA LYS A 57 -5.74 -20.79 23.36
C LYS A 57 -5.31 -20.58 21.90
N ILE A 58 -5.13 -21.67 21.15
CA ILE A 58 -4.78 -21.60 19.73
C ILE A 58 -5.90 -20.93 18.92
N GLN A 59 -7.15 -21.28 19.21
CA GLN A 59 -8.31 -20.65 18.56
C GLN A 59 -8.39 -19.14 18.81
N GLN A 60 -8.20 -18.71 20.07
CA GLN A 60 -8.13 -17.28 20.40
C GLN A 60 -6.99 -16.56 19.68
N ARG A 61 -5.83 -17.21 19.55
CA ARG A 61 -4.68 -16.63 18.83
C ARG A 61 -4.95 -16.53 17.33
N ARG A 62 -5.61 -17.53 16.74
CA ARG A 62 -6.05 -17.51 15.34
C ARG A 62 -7.02 -16.37 15.07
N GLU A 63 -8.00 -16.16 15.95
CA GLU A 63 -8.96 -15.06 15.83
C GLU A 63 -8.27 -13.69 15.89
N LYS A 64 -7.31 -13.51 16.82
CA LYS A 64 -6.49 -12.29 16.88
C LYS A 64 -5.70 -12.05 15.60
N LEU A 65 -5.10 -13.09 15.02
CA LEU A 65 -4.37 -12.99 13.76
C LEU A 65 -5.30 -12.62 12.60
N HIS A 66 -6.52 -13.16 12.57
CA HIS A 66 -7.51 -12.82 11.55
C HIS A 66 -7.98 -11.36 11.64
N LEU A 67 -8.19 -10.84 12.86
CA LEU A 67 -8.49 -9.42 13.05
C LEU A 67 -7.35 -8.51 12.58
N LEU A 68 -6.10 -8.94 12.82
CA LEU A 68 -4.92 -8.21 12.40
C LEU A 68 -4.77 -8.22 10.87
N GLU A 69 -4.97 -9.37 10.21
CA GLU A 69 -5.01 -9.51 8.76
C GLU A 69 -6.07 -8.60 8.12
N LYS A 70 -7.27 -8.56 8.72
CA LYS A 70 -8.35 -7.66 8.27
C LYS A 70 -7.94 -6.19 8.35
N LYS A 71 -7.25 -5.79 9.43
CA LYS A 71 -6.75 -4.43 9.59
C LYS A 71 -5.68 -4.08 8.54
N ILE A 72 -4.72 -4.99 8.32
CA ILE A 72 -3.69 -4.81 7.29
C ILE A 72 -4.32 -4.68 5.90
N SER A 73 -5.34 -5.50 5.60
CA SER A 73 -6.08 -5.43 4.34
C SER A 73 -6.78 -4.07 4.15
N GLN A 74 -7.37 -3.51 5.21
CA GLN A 74 -7.95 -2.18 5.19
C GLN A 74 -6.89 -1.09 4.98
N ASP A 75 -5.73 -1.20 5.62
CA ASP A 75 -4.61 -0.27 5.45
C ASP A 75 -4.08 -0.32 4.00
N ILE A 76 -3.94 -1.52 3.40
CA ILE A 76 -3.56 -1.69 1.99
C ILE A 76 -4.54 -0.95 1.07
N LEU A 77 -5.85 -1.15 1.24
CA LEU A 77 -6.88 -0.46 0.45
C LEU A 77 -6.80 1.06 0.58
N ARG A 78 -6.54 1.56 1.80
CA ARG A 78 -6.34 2.99 2.05
C ARG A 78 -5.12 3.51 1.29
N TYR A 79 -3.99 2.82 1.36
CA TYR A 79 -2.77 3.24 0.66
C TYR A 79 -2.91 3.14 -0.86
N GLN A 80 -3.61 2.13 -1.39
CA GLN A 80 -3.94 2.04 -2.81
C GLN A 80 -4.82 3.22 -3.28
N THR A 81 -5.77 3.64 -2.44
CA THR A 81 -6.59 4.82 -2.73
C THR A 81 -5.74 6.10 -2.78
N LEU A 82 -4.81 6.25 -1.84
CA LEU A 82 -3.86 7.37 -1.82
C LEU A 82 -2.92 7.34 -3.04
N LEU A 83 -2.44 6.17 -3.43
CA LEU A 83 -1.59 5.99 -4.61
C LEU A 83 -2.32 6.46 -5.86
N LYS A 84 -3.55 6.01 -6.08
CA LYS A 84 -4.39 6.43 -7.22
C LYS A 84 -4.59 7.95 -7.28
N LEU A 85 -4.72 8.60 -6.12
CA LEU A 85 -4.83 10.05 -6.05
C LEU A 85 -3.51 10.75 -6.43
N VAL A 86 -2.38 10.24 -5.96
CA VAL A 86 -1.04 10.75 -6.32
C VAL A 86 -0.77 10.57 -7.82
N GLU A 87 -1.12 9.41 -8.39
CA GLU A 87 -1.02 9.16 -9.84
C GLU A 87 -1.83 10.18 -10.65
N THR A 88 -3.07 10.45 -10.23
CA THR A 88 -3.94 11.45 -10.87
C THR A 88 -3.33 12.86 -10.78
N GLN A 89 -2.76 13.23 -9.64
CA GLN A 89 -2.08 14.51 -9.45
C GLN A 89 -0.84 14.63 -10.32
N LYS A 90 -0.05 13.56 -10.43
CA LYS A 90 1.15 13.48 -11.27
C LYS A 90 0.79 13.63 -12.74
N GLU A 91 -0.24 12.93 -13.21
CA GLU A 91 -0.73 13.07 -14.59
C GLU A 91 -1.16 14.51 -14.90
N THR A 92 -1.86 15.15 -13.96
CA THR A 92 -2.30 16.54 -14.09
C THR A 92 -1.10 17.50 -14.14
N ALA A 93 -0.15 17.35 -13.22
CA ALA A 93 1.06 18.15 -13.18
C ALA A 93 1.90 17.97 -14.46
N GLN A 94 1.98 16.75 -14.99
CA GLN A 94 2.68 16.46 -16.25
C GLN A 94 2.03 17.21 -17.42
N LYS A 95 0.70 17.15 -17.55
CA LYS A 95 -0.04 17.87 -18.60
C LYS A 95 0.19 19.39 -18.52
N MET A 96 0.30 19.95 -17.31
CA MET A 96 0.58 21.38 -17.12
C MET A 96 2.01 21.74 -17.57
N VAL A 97 2.99 20.91 -17.23
CA VAL A 97 4.39 21.07 -17.69
C VAL A 97 4.46 20.98 -19.21
N ASP A 98 3.86 19.95 -19.82
CA ASP A 98 3.86 19.74 -21.28
C ASP A 98 3.20 20.92 -22.01
N SER A 99 2.09 21.45 -21.48
CA SER A 99 1.41 22.61 -22.03
C SER A 99 2.24 23.90 -21.88
N GLY A 100 2.99 24.03 -20.79
CA GLY A 100 3.95 25.12 -20.59
C GLY A 100 5.10 25.06 -21.61
N ILE A 101 5.65 23.87 -21.84
CA ILE A 101 6.71 23.63 -22.83
C ILE A 101 6.23 23.97 -24.24
N LYS A 102 5.05 23.49 -24.65
CA LYS A 102 4.46 23.79 -25.97
C LYS A 102 4.28 25.29 -26.21
N ARG A 103 3.87 26.05 -25.19
CA ARG A 103 3.72 27.51 -25.28
C ARG A 103 5.06 28.21 -25.46
N LEU A 104 6.11 27.77 -24.76
CA LEU A 104 7.45 28.34 -24.94
C LEU A 104 8.06 28.01 -26.30
N SER A 105 7.86 26.79 -26.81
CA SER A 105 8.34 26.42 -28.14
C SER A 105 7.66 27.19 -29.27
N PHE A 106 6.40 27.60 -29.08
CA PHE A 106 5.66 28.39 -30.07
C PHE A 106 6.08 29.87 -30.08
N ASN A 107 6.46 30.43 -28.93
CA ASN A 107 6.93 31.82 -28.83
C ASN A 107 8.42 32.02 -29.22
N ALA A 108 9.13 30.94 -29.60
CA ALA A 108 10.54 30.97 -29.98
C ALA A 108 10.76 31.01 -31.50
N TYR A 109 9.68 31.07 -32.30
CA TYR A 109 9.64 31.27 -33.75
C TYR A 109 8.85 32.54 -34.06
#